data_AF-A0A1G9KYF5-F1
#
_entry.id   AF-A0A1G9KYF5-F1
#
_cell.length_a   1.000
_cell.length_b   1.000
_cell.length_c   1.000
_cell.angle_alpha   90.00
_cell.angle_beta   90.00
_cell.angle_gamma   90.00
#
_symmetry.space_group_name_H-M   'P 1'
#
loop_
_entity.id
_entity.type
_entity.pdbx_description
1 polymer ?
#
loop_
_entity_poly.entity_id
_entity_poly.type
_entity_poly.pdbx_seq_one_letter_code
_entity_poly.pdbx_strand_id
1 'polypeptide(L)'
;MNTASTDAILHTNTGTAAPANLNNVNKRAQEIARLSGELGYAAEASQLAERLCYFTEHNDNIVYVADAGGPLLGWIHAEVRFLIESPPLWK
;
A
#
# COMPACT_ATOMS: atom_id res chain seq x y z
N MET A 1 25.34 -10.38 -6.84
CA MET A 1 24.82 -9.34 -5.92
C MET A 1 23.51 -8.84 -6.51
N ASN A 2 22.37 -9.36 -6.07
CA ASN A 2 21.05 -8.91 -6.54
C ASN A 2 20.70 -7.61 -5.81
N THR A 3 20.63 -6.51 -6.54
CA THR A 3 19.95 -5.29 -6.10
C THR A 3 18.45 -5.60 -5.98
N ALA A 4 17.95 -5.66 -4.75
CA ALA A 4 16.51 -5.56 -4.50
C ALA A 4 16.06 -4.16 -4.96
N SER A 5 15.39 -4.08 -6.10
CA SER A 5 14.79 -2.83 -6.57
C SER A 5 13.62 -2.51 -5.65
N THR A 6 13.74 -1.46 -4.83
CA THR A 6 12.61 -0.92 -4.07
C THR A 6 11.78 -0.06 -5.02
N ASP A 7 11.08 -0.71 -5.96
CA ASP A 7 10.11 -0.03 -6.82
C ASP A 7 8.80 0.14 -6.05
N ALA A 8 8.80 1.12 -5.16
CA ALA A 8 7.57 1.72 -4.67
C ALA A 8 7.15 2.83 -5.65
N ILE A 9 5.87 3.04 -5.93
CA ILE A 9 5.08 3.95 -5.12
C ILE A 9 3.63 3.93 -5.70
N LEU A 10 2.60 3.67 -4.88
CA LEU A 10 1.20 4.03 -5.19
C LEU A 10 0.87 5.47 -4.72
N HIS A 11 1.83 6.38 -4.79
CA HIS A 11 1.61 7.84 -4.84
C HIS A 11 1.79 8.32 -6.27
N THR A 12 0.70 8.75 -6.87
CA THR A 12 0.74 9.67 -7.99
C THR A 12 1.22 11.02 -7.47
N ASN A 13 2.52 11.31 -7.56
CA ASN A 13 3.10 12.63 -7.86
C ASN A 13 4.63 12.62 -7.76
N THR A 14 5.28 12.26 -8.87
CA THR A 14 6.42 13.05 -9.39
C THR A 14 6.19 13.22 -10.89
N GLY A 15 5.71 14.40 -11.28
CA GLY A 15 5.99 15.03 -12.57
C GLY A 15 5.69 14.29 -13.88
N THR A 16 5.03 13.14 -13.95
CA THR A 16 4.46 12.59 -15.21
C THR A 16 3.44 11.48 -14.89
N ALA A 17 2.38 11.78 -14.13
CA ALA A 17 1.40 10.79 -13.71
C ALA A 17 0.34 10.52 -14.80
N ALA A 18 0.51 9.43 -15.54
CA ALA A 18 -0.64 8.71 -16.08
C ALA A 18 -1.47 8.14 -14.90
N PRO A 19 -2.81 8.06 -15.00
CA PRO A 19 -3.66 7.54 -13.94
C PRO A 19 -3.21 6.13 -13.55
N ALA A 20 -3.24 5.81 -12.24
CA ALA A 20 -2.98 4.48 -11.73
C ALA A 20 -3.76 3.45 -12.57
N ASN A 21 -3.05 2.65 -13.36
CA ASN A 21 -3.68 1.69 -14.26
C ASN A 21 -4.46 0.67 -13.40
N LEU A 22 -5.79 0.61 -13.54
CA LEU A 22 -6.68 -0.26 -12.78
C LEU A 22 -6.23 -1.74 -12.79
N ASN A 23 -5.59 -2.18 -13.88
CA ASN A 23 -5.01 -3.52 -13.98
C ASN A 23 -3.87 -3.76 -12.97
N ASN A 24 -3.12 -2.72 -12.63
CA ASN A 24 -2.06 -2.79 -11.63
C ASN A 24 -2.66 -2.86 -10.22
N VAL A 25 -3.73 -2.09 -9.93
CA VAL A 25 -4.40 -2.13 -8.61
C VAL A 25 -4.97 -3.52 -8.31
N ASN A 26 -5.69 -4.13 -9.24
CA ASN A 26 -6.25 -5.46 -9.04
C ASN A 26 -5.17 -6.53 -8.82
N LYS A 27 -4.08 -6.49 -9.58
CA LYS A 27 -2.95 -7.41 -9.41
C LYS A 27 -2.27 -7.23 -8.05
N ARG A 28 -2.06 -5.98 -7.61
CA ARG A 28 -1.48 -5.69 -6.29
C ARG A 28 -2.43 -6.13 -5.16
N ALA A 29 -3.74 -5.94 -5.31
CA ALA A 29 -4.74 -6.38 -4.33
C ALA A 29 -4.74 -7.89 -4.12
N GLN A 30 -4.61 -8.68 -5.20
CA GLN A 30 -4.50 -10.15 -5.12
C GLN A 30 -3.25 -10.59 -4.37
N GLU A 31 -2.12 -9.97 -4.64
CA GLU A 31 -0.86 -10.31 -3.97
C GLU A 31 -0.86 -9.88 -2.49
N ILE A 32 -1.46 -8.74 -2.17
CA ILE A 32 -1.68 -8.30 -0.79
C ILE A 32 -2.63 -9.26 -0.06
N ALA A 33 -3.69 -9.72 -0.72
CA ALA A 33 -4.61 -10.72 -0.17
C ALA A 33 -3.89 -12.05 0.15
N ARG A 34 -3.06 -12.53 -0.79
CA ARG A 34 -2.22 -13.72 -0.59
C ARG A 34 -1.32 -13.57 0.64
N LEU A 35 -0.55 -12.50 0.71
CA LEU A 35 0.35 -12.21 1.83
C LEU A 35 -0.41 -12.06 3.16
N SER A 36 -1.59 -11.43 3.14
CA SER A 36 -2.43 -11.31 4.34
C SER A 36 -2.92 -12.67 4.82
N GLY A 37 -3.30 -13.56 3.90
CA GLY A 37 -3.66 -14.95 4.19
C GLY A 37 -2.52 -15.74 4.83
N GLU A 38 -1.28 -15.56 4.38
CA GLU A 38 -0.08 -16.18 4.98
C GLU A 38 0.17 -15.74 6.43
N LEU A 39 -0.26 -14.52 6.79
CA LEU A 39 -0.21 -13.98 8.16
C LEU A 39 -1.43 -14.37 9.01
N GLY A 40 -2.39 -15.12 8.47
CA GLY A 40 -3.62 -15.52 9.15
C GLY A 40 -4.76 -14.49 9.09
N TYR A 41 -4.61 -13.44 8.29
CA TYR A 41 -5.63 -12.41 8.06
C TYR A 41 -6.23 -12.57 6.66
N ALA A 42 -7.15 -13.52 6.51
CA ALA A 42 -7.83 -13.72 5.23
C ALA A 42 -8.50 -12.41 4.78
N ALA A 43 -8.15 -11.96 3.57
CA ALA A 43 -8.66 -10.73 2.99
C ALA A 43 -9.10 -11.00 1.56
N GLU A 44 -10.28 -10.50 1.18
CA GLU A 44 -10.79 -10.62 -0.17
C GLU A 44 -10.12 -9.59 -1.10
N ALA A 45 -9.62 -10.06 -2.24
CA ALA A 45 -8.89 -9.20 -3.18
C ALA A 45 -9.77 -8.06 -3.73
N SER A 46 -11.07 -8.27 -3.90
CA SER A 46 -12.02 -7.24 -4.35
C SER A 46 -12.14 -6.11 -3.33
N GLN A 47 -12.24 -6.44 -2.04
CA GLN A 47 -12.30 -5.47 -0.95
C GLN A 47 -10.99 -4.69 -0.82
N LEU A 48 -9.86 -5.36 -1.02
CA LEU A 48 -8.56 -4.70 -1.04
C LEU A 48 -8.40 -3.77 -2.25
N ALA A 49 -8.88 -4.16 -3.43
CA ALA A 49 -8.83 -3.31 -4.62
C ALA A 49 -9.63 -2.01 -4.42
N GLU A 50 -10.84 -2.08 -3.85
CA GLU A 50 -11.62 -0.89 -3.50
C GLU A 50 -10.87 0.03 -2.53
N ARG A 51 -10.26 -0.53 -1.48
CA ARG A 51 -9.48 0.24 -0.50
C ARG A 51 -8.24 0.87 -1.12
N LEU A 52 -7.53 0.15 -1.99
CA LEU A 52 -6.37 0.68 -2.70
C LEU A 52 -6.74 1.83 -3.63
N CYS A 53 -7.86 1.71 -4.37
CA CYS A 53 -8.40 2.82 -5.16
C CYS A 53 -8.70 4.03 -4.25
N TYR A 54 -9.36 3.81 -3.11
CA TYR A 54 -9.63 4.87 -2.15
C TYR A 54 -8.34 5.56 -1.67
N PHE A 55 -7.29 4.81 -1.33
CA PHE A 55 -6.01 5.38 -0.91
C PHE A 55 -5.33 6.19 -2.02
N THR A 56 -5.41 5.78 -3.28
CA THR A 56 -4.85 6.57 -4.39
C THR A 56 -5.53 7.93 -4.58
N GLU A 57 -6.76 8.09 -4.09
CA GLU A 57 -7.50 9.35 -4.15
C GLU A 57 -7.24 10.25 -2.92
N HIS A 58 -6.57 9.74 -1.88
CA HIS A 58 -6.34 10.45 -0.62
C HIS A 58 -4.84 10.58 -0.33
N ASN A 59 -4.29 11.79 -0.48
CA ASN A 59 -2.85 12.07 -0.37
C ASN A 59 -2.22 11.77 1.01
N ASP A 60 -3.03 11.57 2.04
CA ASP A 60 -2.56 11.23 3.38
C ASP A 60 -2.29 9.72 3.55
N ASN A 61 -2.65 8.90 2.56
CA ASN A 61 -2.49 7.44 2.59
C ASN A 61 -1.49 6.99 1.52
N ILE A 62 -0.56 6.13 1.91
CA ILE A 62 0.40 5.51 1.00
C ILE A 62 0.45 4.00 1.20
N VAL A 63 0.59 3.27 0.09
CA VAL A 63 0.90 1.83 0.13
C VAL A 63 2.22 1.59 -0.60
N TYR A 64 3.18 1.05 0.13
CA TYR A 64 4.46 0.56 -0.37
C TYR A 64 4.36 -0.94 -0.61
N VAL A 65 4.98 -1.42 -1.69
CA VAL A 65 5.06 -2.85 -2.01
C VAL A 65 6.52 -3.22 -2.27
N ALA A 66 6.92 -4.42 -1.85
CA ALA A 66 8.24 -4.98 -2.11
C ALA A 66 8.15 -5.96 -3.29
N ASP A 67 8.68 -5.57 -4.44
CA ASP A 67 8.69 -6.35 -5.68
C ASP A 67 10.12 -6.80 -6.01
N ALA A 68 10.27 -8.04 -6.44
CA ALA A 68 11.56 -8.61 -6.85
C ALA A 68 11.51 -9.26 -8.25
N GLY A 69 10.58 -8.83 -9.10
CA GLY A 69 10.38 -9.40 -10.44
C GLY A 69 9.56 -10.70 -10.44
N GLY A 70 8.75 -10.90 -9.40
CA GLY A 70 7.96 -12.10 -9.15
C GLY A 70 6.73 -11.79 -8.29
N PRO A 71 6.27 -12.73 -7.44
CA PRO A 71 5.26 -12.43 -6.43
C PRO A 71 5.73 -11.32 -5.49
N LEU A 72 4.80 -10.54 -4.93
CA LEU A 72 5.14 -9.55 -3.91
C LEU A 72 5.75 -10.25 -2.69
N LEU A 73 6.83 -9.67 -2.18
CA LEU A 73 7.50 -10.14 -0.98
C LEU A 73 6.91 -9.53 0.30
N GLY A 74 6.21 -8.39 0.16
CA GLY A 74 5.66 -7.65 1.28
C GLY A 74 4.96 -6.37 0.86
N TRP A 75 4.24 -5.77 1.80
CA TRP A 75 3.61 -4.47 1.63
C TRP A 75 3.53 -3.74 2.98
N ILE A 76 3.48 -2.41 2.93
CA ILE A 76 3.28 -1.54 4.11
C ILE A 76 2.26 -0.47 3.71
N HIS A 77 1.17 -0.37 4.47
CA HIS A 77 0.28 0.79 4.42
C HIS A 77 0.72 1.77 5.51
N ALA A 78 0.83 3.05 5.15
CA ALA A 78 1.11 4.13 6.07
C ALA A 78 0.12 5.28 5.83
N GLU A 79 -0.14 6.04 6.88
CA GLU A 79 -1.08 7.14 6.85
C GLU A 79 -0.58 8.29 7.72
N VAL A 80 -0.77 9.52 7.24
CA VAL A 80 -0.50 10.74 8.01
C VAL A 80 -1.80 11.20 8.67
N ARG A 81 -1.82 11.28 10.00
CA ARG A 81 -2.97 11.77 10.77
C ARG A 81 -2.55 12.81 11.79
N PHE A 82 -3.33 13.89 11.89
CA PHE A 82 -3.26 14.82 13.02
C PHE A 82 -4.18 14.32 14.13
N LEU A 83 -3.67 14.21 15.35
CA LEU A 83 -4.42 13.75 16.52
C LEU A 83 -4.54 14.87 17.55
N ILE A 84 -5.70 14.94 18.22
CA ILE A 84 -5.87 15.77 19.42
C ILE A 84 -5.53 14.87 20.61
N GLU A 85 -4.51 15.25 21.37
CA GLU A 85 -4.08 14.53 22.57
C GLU A 85 -4.16 15.43 23.81
N SER A 86 -4.54 14.85 24.95
CA SER A 86 -4.38 15.51 26.24
C SER A 86 -2.89 15.56 26.61
N PRO A 87 -2.41 16.60 27.31
CA PRO A 87 -1.03 16.63 27.79
C PRO A 87 -0.66 15.36 28.57
N PRO A 88 0.59 14.86 28.47
CA PRO A 88 1.02 13.69 29.23
C PRO A 88 0.77 13.87 30.72
N LEU A 89 0.25 12.84 31.38
CA LEU A 89 -0.08 12.89 32.81
C LEU A 89 1.13 12.71 33.75
N TRP A 90 2.35 12.53 33.21
CA TRP A 90 3.56 12.37 34.01
C TRP A 90 4.35 13.68 34.14
N LYS A 91 4.94 13.89 35.32
CA LYS A 91 5.86 14.99 35.67
C LYS A 91 7.29 14.48 35.75
#